data_AF-A0A7K1HKS5-F1
#
_entry.id   AF-A0A7K1HKS5-F1
#
_cell.length_a   1.000
_cell.length_b   1.000
_cell.length_c   1.000
_cell.angle_alpha   90.00
_cell.angle_beta   90.00
_cell.angle_gamma   90.00
#
_symmetry.space_group_name_H-M   'P 1'
#
loop_
_entity.id
_entity.type
_entity.pdbx_description
1 polymer ?
#
loop_
_entity_poly.entity_id
_entity_poly.type
_entity_poly.pdbx_seq_one_letter_code
_entity_poly.pdbx_strand_id
1 'polypeptide(L)'
;MADNNRISIKKTSRVLAITCVAYTTVATILYDNYRIDLIAYSTPVILGTVTAIMSCAALQRMFCSLFTKNYLSFGCKELSPIGITHSETNPDIQEEFPRTENTTGTVSVVAQKSSYLEKYEARIAELEHAKKERRTTIISTIHDYTTYIMAEFFTKEELETLHENIEALAYGQQELYKPIRSREDNPIKSPALRHFAWNIGERL
;
A
#
# COMPACT_ATOMS: atom_id res chain seq x y z
N MET A 1 -6.40 25.61 7.93
CA MET A 1 -6.62 24.26 7.35
C MET A 1 -7.77 23.47 8.02
N ALA A 2 -8.46 24.03 9.03
CA ALA A 2 -9.52 23.34 9.79
C ALA A 2 -10.96 23.48 9.24
N ASP A 3 -11.17 24.17 8.11
CA ASP A 3 -12.53 24.37 7.57
C ASP A 3 -12.93 23.31 6.53
N ASN A 4 -11.99 22.72 5.80
CA ASN A 4 -12.33 21.74 4.74
C ASN A 4 -12.87 20.41 5.30
N ASN A 5 -12.39 19.96 6.47
CA ASN A 5 -12.88 18.75 7.12
C ASN A 5 -14.28 18.96 7.74
N ARG A 6 -14.58 20.15 8.24
CA ARG A 6 -15.89 20.52 8.78
C ARG A 6 -16.94 20.58 7.68
N ILE A 7 -16.52 20.95 6.46
CA ILE A 7 -17.35 20.92 5.25
C ILE A 7 -17.60 19.49 4.77
N SER A 8 -16.62 18.58 4.81
CA SER A 8 -16.82 17.18 4.40
C SER A 8 -17.69 16.39 5.38
N ILE A 9 -17.51 16.57 6.69
CA ILE A 9 -18.31 15.93 7.75
C ILE A 9 -19.79 16.37 7.67
N LYS A 10 -20.05 17.65 7.39
CA LYS A 10 -21.43 18.15 7.19
C LYS A 10 -22.08 17.62 5.91
N LYS A 11 -21.29 17.32 4.88
CA LYS A 11 -21.79 16.74 3.62
C LYS A 11 -22.15 15.26 3.80
N THR A 12 -21.30 14.47 4.45
CA THR A 12 -21.56 13.05 4.72
C THR A 12 -22.72 12.87 5.70
N SER A 13 -22.85 13.72 6.73
CA SER A 13 -23.99 13.69 7.64
C SER A 13 -25.30 14.03 6.94
N ARG A 14 -25.28 14.96 5.97
CA ARG A 14 -26.45 15.33 5.18
C ARG A 14 -26.89 14.20 4.23
N VAL A 15 -25.93 13.53 3.60
CA VAL A 15 -26.22 12.35 2.76
C VAL A 15 -26.82 11.24 3.60
N LEU A 16 -26.23 10.93 4.75
CA LEU A 16 -26.74 9.90 5.67
C LEU A 16 -28.16 10.23 6.16
N ALA A 17 -28.43 11.49 6.50
CA ALA A 17 -29.76 11.93 6.93
C ALA A 17 -30.79 11.78 5.80
N ILE A 18 -30.46 12.19 4.57
CA ILE A 18 -31.36 12.05 3.41
C ILE A 18 -31.63 10.58 3.11
N THR A 19 -30.60 9.73 3.11
CA THR A 19 -30.76 8.28 2.88
C THR A 19 -31.57 7.62 3.99
N CYS A 20 -31.38 8.03 5.26
CA CYS A 20 -32.17 7.51 6.38
C CYS A 20 -33.66 7.88 6.24
N VAL A 21 -33.97 9.14 5.89
CA VAL A 21 -35.36 9.59 5.69
C VAL A 21 -35.99 8.93 4.46
N ALA A 22 -35.24 8.75 3.37
CA ALA A 22 -35.71 8.03 2.20
C ALA A 22 -35.98 6.54 2.52
N TYR A 23 -35.10 5.91 3.30
CA TYR A 23 -35.28 4.53 3.74
C TYR A 23 -36.51 4.38 4.64
N THR A 24 -36.72 5.27 5.62
CA THR A 24 -37.88 5.19 6.52
C THR A 24 -39.19 5.45 5.79
N THR A 25 -39.23 6.42 4.88
CA THR A 25 -40.43 6.69 4.07
C THR A 25 -40.78 5.51 3.16
N VAL A 26 -39.80 4.90 2.48
CA VAL A 26 -40.01 3.68 1.69
C VAL A 26 -40.47 2.52 2.57
N ALA A 27 -39.88 2.36 3.75
CA ALA A 27 -40.28 1.33 4.72
C ALA A 27 -41.73 1.50 5.18
N THR A 28 -42.14 2.72 5.51
CA THR A 28 -43.52 3.04 5.94
C THR A 28 -44.52 2.82 4.80
N ILE A 29 -44.20 3.25 3.58
CA ILE A 29 -45.05 3.03 2.39
C ILE A 29 -45.23 1.54 2.09
N LEU A 30 -44.17 0.75 2.19
CA LEU A 30 -44.22 -0.71 2.00
C LEU A 30 -45.03 -1.40 3.11
N TYR A 31 -44.87 -0.95 4.35
CA TYR A 31 -45.60 -1.48 5.51
C TYR A 31 -47.10 -1.20 5.42
N ASP A 32 -47.48 0.04 5.08
CA ASP A 32 -48.89 0.43 5.03
C ASP A 32 -49.62 -0.14 3.81
N ASN A 33 -48.99 -0.15 2.62
CA ASN A 33 -49.64 -0.61 1.39
C ASN A 33 -49.59 -2.13 1.18
N TYR A 34 -48.52 -2.80 1.60
CA TYR A 34 -48.31 -4.23 1.31
C TYR A 34 -48.26 -5.12 2.55
N ARG A 35 -48.35 -4.55 3.77
CA ARG A 35 -48.22 -5.28 5.05
C ARG A 35 -46.90 -6.07 5.17
N ILE A 36 -45.89 -5.66 4.40
CA ILE A 36 -44.55 -6.25 4.45
C ILE A 36 -43.78 -5.51 5.54
N ASP A 37 -43.50 -6.20 6.64
CA ASP A 37 -42.61 -5.67 7.65
C ASP A 37 -41.17 -5.71 7.13
N LEU A 38 -40.67 -4.53 6.72
CA LEU A 38 -39.31 -4.38 6.22
C LEU A 38 -38.27 -4.80 7.27
N ILE A 39 -38.59 -4.72 8.58
CA ILE A 39 -37.70 -5.17 9.65
C ILE A 39 -37.63 -6.71 9.65
N ALA A 40 -38.78 -7.38 9.53
CA ALA A 40 -38.84 -8.84 9.42
C ALA A 40 -38.18 -9.36 8.12
N TYR A 41 -38.25 -8.60 7.02
CA TYR A 41 -37.65 -8.96 5.73
C TYR A 41 -36.15 -8.61 5.63
N SER A 42 -35.71 -7.50 6.22
CA SER A 42 -34.30 -7.07 6.18
C SER A 42 -33.42 -7.90 7.10
N THR A 43 -33.96 -8.42 8.20
CA THR A 43 -33.22 -9.29 9.14
C THR A 43 -32.58 -10.51 8.45
N PRO A 44 -33.30 -11.36 7.69
CA PRO A 44 -32.68 -12.48 6.99
C PRO A 44 -31.74 -12.05 5.86
N VAL A 45 -31.99 -10.90 5.22
CA VAL A 45 -31.08 -10.35 4.18
C VAL A 45 -29.75 -9.93 4.80
N ILE A 46 -29.78 -9.18 5.89
CA ILE A 46 -28.58 -8.75 6.61
C ILE A 46 -27.83 -9.97 7.15
N LEU A 47 -28.53 -10.90 7.80
CA LEU A 47 -27.91 -12.13 8.30
C LEU A 47 -27.31 -12.98 7.18
N GLY A 48 -27.99 -13.06 6.03
CA GLY A 48 -27.51 -13.72 4.82
C GLY A 48 -26.23 -13.07 4.28
N THR A 49 -26.19 -11.74 4.18
CA THR A 49 -25.01 -11.01 3.71
C THR A 49 -23.80 -11.16 4.64
N VAL A 50 -24.00 -11.06 5.95
CA VAL A 50 -22.93 -11.26 6.94
C VAL A 50 -22.41 -12.69 6.87
N THR A 51 -23.30 -13.68 6.80
CA THR A 51 -22.93 -15.09 6.67
C THR A 51 -22.18 -15.36 5.36
N ALA A 52 -22.61 -14.76 4.25
CA ALA A 52 -21.93 -14.87 2.96
C ALA A 52 -20.53 -14.24 2.99
N ILE A 53 -20.35 -13.06 3.60
CA ILE A 53 -19.04 -12.41 3.73
C ILE A 53 -18.11 -13.26 4.59
N MET A 54 -18.58 -13.74 5.73
CA MET A 54 -17.77 -14.60 6.63
C MET A 54 -17.42 -15.93 5.97
N SER A 55 -18.37 -16.53 5.24
CA SER A 55 -18.12 -17.77 4.48
C SER A 55 -17.15 -17.52 3.34
N CYS A 56 -17.26 -16.39 2.64
CA CYS A 56 -16.33 -16.00 1.58
C CYS A 56 -14.91 -15.77 2.13
N ALA A 57 -14.76 -15.11 3.28
CA ALA A 57 -13.47 -14.92 3.95
C ALA A 57 -12.87 -16.25 4.42
N ALA A 58 -13.68 -17.16 4.96
CA ALA A 58 -13.25 -18.51 5.33
C ALA A 58 -12.82 -19.33 4.11
N LEU A 59 -13.60 -19.29 3.03
CA LEU A 59 -13.26 -19.95 1.76
C LEU A 59 -11.98 -19.34 1.16
N GLN A 60 -11.82 -18.02 1.15
CA GLN A 60 -10.57 -17.37 0.72
C GLN A 60 -9.38 -17.87 1.55
N ARG A 61 -9.50 -17.94 2.88
CA ARG A 61 -8.42 -18.45 3.74
C ARG A 61 -8.10 -19.93 3.47
N MET A 62 -9.13 -20.74 3.23
CA MET A 62 -8.97 -22.17 2.94
C MET A 62 -8.40 -22.39 1.55
N PHE A 63 -8.91 -21.72 0.52
CA PHE A 63 -8.42 -21.80 -0.84
C PHE A 63 -7.03 -21.19 -0.98
N CYS A 64 -6.74 -20.01 -0.42
CA CYS A 64 -5.39 -19.45 -0.42
C CYS A 64 -4.40 -20.41 0.27
N SER A 65 -4.78 -21.04 1.39
CA SER A 65 -3.96 -22.06 2.05
C SER A 65 -3.81 -23.33 1.20
N LEU A 66 -4.88 -23.77 0.51
CA LEU A 66 -4.88 -24.97 -0.33
C LEU A 66 -4.11 -24.77 -1.65
N PHE A 67 -4.22 -23.60 -2.30
CA PHE A 67 -3.48 -23.22 -3.51
C PHE A 67 -2.00 -22.92 -3.21
N THR A 68 -1.67 -22.45 -2.00
CA THR A 68 -0.27 -22.33 -1.58
C THR A 68 0.36 -23.71 -1.33
N LYS A 69 -0.44 -24.71 -0.95
CA LYS A 69 0.05 -26.09 -0.69
C LYS A 69 -0.01 -27.01 -1.90
N ASN A 70 -0.97 -26.83 -2.80
CA ASN A 70 -1.11 -27.58 -4.04
C ASN A 70 -0.76 -26.68 -5.22
N TYR A 71 0.27 -27.04 -5.97
CA TYR A 71 0.75 -26.38 -7.19
C TYR A 71 -0.31 -26.37 -8.31
N LEU A 72 -1.36 -25.54 -8.16
CA LEU A 72 -2.20 -25.09 -9.25
C LEU A 72 -2.01 -23.58 -9.38
N SER A 73 -0.90 -23.24 -10.03
CA SER A 73 -0.59 -21.90 -10.51
C SER A 73 -1.68 -21.46 -11.50
N PHE A 74 -2.71 -20.78 -11.03
CA PHE A 74 -3.44 -19.84 -11.89
C PHE A 74 -2.55 -18.61 -12.05
N GLY A 75 -2.13 -18.36 -13.29
CA GLY A 75 -1.10 -17.41 -13.67
C GLY A 75 -1.38 -15.97 -13.24
N CYS A 76 -1.12 -15.67 -11.98
CA CYS A 76 -0.79 -14.33 -11.53
C CYS A 76 0.73 -14.21 -11.72
N LYS A 77 1.13 -13.46 -12.75
CA LYS A 77 2.52 -13.08 -12.96
C LYS A 77 2.95 -12.16 -11.81
N GLU A 78 3.40 -12.77 -10.72
CA GLU A 78 4.18 -12.09 -9.69
C GLU A 78 5.66 -12.41 -9.97
N LEU A 79 6.42 -11.37 -10.28
CA LEU A 79 7.85 -11.43 -10.53
C LEU A 79 8.56 -11.82 -9.23
N SER A 80 9.17 -13.00 -9.22
CA SER A 80 10.13 -13.37 -8.19
C SER A 80 11.52 -12.81 -8.54
N PRO A 81 12.25 -12.24 -7.55
CA PRO A 81 13.64 -11.86 -7.68
C PRO A 81 14.52 -13.08 -7.38
N ILE A 82 15.36 -13.51 -8.34
CA ILE A 82 16.37 -14.53 -8.06
C ILE A 82 17.72 -14.04 -8.56
N GLY A 83 18.58 -13.77 -7.58
CA GLY A 83 19.99 -13.55 -7.76
C GLY A 83 20.73 -14.82 -8.17
N ILE A 84 21.75 -14.59 -8.99
CA ILE A 84 23.11 -15.13 -8.96
C ILE A 84 23.23 -16.66 -8.73
N THR A 85 23.48 -17.30 -9.86
CA THR A 85 23.95 -18.67 -10.09
C THR A 85 25.29 -18.97 -9.41
N HIS A 86 25.40 -20.13 -8.78
CA HIS A 86 26.64 -20.92 -8.71
C HIS A 86 26.27 -22.41 -8.73
N SER A 87 26.62 -23.11 -9.81
CA SER A 87 27.54 -24.26 -9.80
C SER A 87 27.49 -25.04 -11.11
N GLU A 88 28.69 -25.44 -11.54
CA GLU A 88 29.04 -26.35 -12.63
C GLU A 88 28.18 -27.61 -12.70
N THR A 89 27.99 -28.14 -13.91
CA THR A 89 28.42 -29.51 -14.32
C THR A 89 27.99 -29.78 -15.76
N ASN A 90 28.97 -30.16 -16.59
CA ASN A 90 28.85 -30.72 -17.94
C ASN A 90 28.26 -32.15 -17.88
N PRO A 91 27.53 -32.66 -18.89
CA PRO A 91 28.24 -33.42 -19.92
C PRO A 91 27.73 -33.26 -21.36
N ASP A 92 28.70 -33.42 -22.25
CA ASP A 92 28.69 -33.77 -23.67
C ASP A 92 27.56 -34.72 -24.13
N ILE A 93 26.98 -34.44 -25.30
CA ILE A 93 26.72 -35.40 -26.39
C ILE A 93 26.37 -34.60 -27.66
N GLN A 94 27.06 -34.98 -28.73
CA GLN A 94 27.01 -34.50 -30.10
C GLN A 94 25.63 -34.72 -30.75
N GLU A 95 25.18 -33.79 -31.58
CA GLU A 95 24.58 -34.16 -32.87
C GLU A 95 24.75 -33.04 -33.91
N GLU A 96 24.96 -33.52 -35.13
CA GLU A 96 25.55 -32.85 -36.29
C GLU A 96 24.52 -32.02 -37.07
N PHE A 97 25.00 -30.90 -37.62
CA PHE A 97 24.32 -29.90 -38.46
C PHE A 97 23.57 -30.50 -39.68
N PRO A 98 22.59 -29.77 -40.25
CA PRO A 98 22.98 -28.97 -41.40
C PRO A 98 22.44 -27.54 -41.41
N ARG A 99 23.27 -26.72 -42.03
CA ARG A 99 23.25 -25.27 -42.13
C ARG A 99 22.25 -24.88 -43.21
N THR A 100 21.28 -24.05 -42.86
CA THR A 100 20.49 -23.31 -43.87
C THR A 100 20.39 -21.85 -43.45
N GLU A 101 20.71 -21.00 -44.41
CA GLU A 101 21.10 -19.62 -44.24
C GLU A 101 19.87 -18.71 -44.11
N ASN A 102 19.72 -18.02 -42.99
CA ASN A 102 18.86 -16.83 -42.87
C ASN A 102 19.43 -15.79 -41.89
N THR A 103 20.70 -15.44 -42.10
CA THR A 103 21.41 -14.39 -41.34
C THR A 103 21.10 -13.01 -41.92
N THR A 104 19.87 -12.50 -41.72
CA THR A 104 19.60 -11.03 -41.82
C THR A 104 18.38 -10.59 -41.00
N GLY A 105 17.35 -11.44 -40.83
CA GLY A 105 16.14 -11.08 -40.07
C GLY A 105 16.29 -11.13 -38.55
N THR A 106 17.06 -12.08 -38.03
CA THR A 106 17.16 -12.36 -36.59
C THR A 106 17.93 -11.29 -35.82
N VAL A 107 18.97 -10.71 -36.44
CA VAL A 107 19.78 -9.64 -35.84
C VAL A 107 18.96 -8.35 -35.66
N SER A 108 18.11 -8.02 -36.63
CA SER A 108 17.24 -6.83 -36.58
C SER A 108 16.17 -6.93 -35.48
N VAL A 109 15.55 -8.10 -35.31
CA VAL A 109 14.50 -8.28 -34.29
C VAL A 109 15.11 -8.33 -32.89
N VAL A 110 16.28 -8.96 -32.72
CA VAL A 110 16.99 -8.98 -31.44
C VAL A 110 17.50 -7.59 -31.07
N ALA A 111 18.06 -6.82 -32.01
CA ALA A 111 18.47 -5.44 -31.78
C ALA A 111 17.29 -4.49 -31.50
N GLN A 112 16.14 -4.70 -32.15
CA GLN A 112 14.92 -3.95 -31.87
C GLN A 112 14.32 -4.30 -30.50
N LYS A 113 14.39 -5.59 -30.10
CA LYS A 113 13.94 -6.07 -28.80
C LYS A 113 14.83 -5.55 -27.66
N SER A 114 16.16 -5.52 -27.85
CA SER A 114 17.08 -4.90 -26.88
C SER A 114 16.86 -3.39 -26.79
N SER A 115 16.67 -2.69 -27.92
CA SER A 115 16.38 -1.24 -27.92
C SER A 115 15.06 -0.90 -27.22
N TYR A 116 14.02 -1.73 -27.34
CA TYR A 116 12.76 -1.54 -26.63
C TYR A 116 12.89 -1.81 -25.12
N LEU A 117 13.62 -2.88 -24.74
CA LEU A 117 13.85 -3.21 -23.34
C LEU A 117 14.71 -2.15 -22.64
N GLU A 118 15.73 -1.62 -23.31
CA GLU A 118 16.56 -0.52 -22.82
C GLU A 118 15.73 0.75 -22.56
N LYS A 119 14.78 1.08 -23.46
CA LYS A 119 13.82 2.19 -23.24
C LYS A 119 12.89 1.94 -22.05
N TYR A 120 12.50 0.70 -21.80
CA TYR A 120 11.70 0.33 -20.64
C TYR A 120 12.53 0.45 -19.35
N GLU A 121 13.74 -0.12 -19.32
CA GLU A 121 14.66 -0.04 -18.18
C GLU A 121 15.01 1.41 -17.84
N ALA A 122 15.34 2.23 -18.85
CA ALA A 122 15.60 3.66 -18.67
C ALA A 122 14.39 4.37 -18.03
N ARG A 123 13.17 4.09 -18.50
CA ARG A 123 11.94 4.69 -17.92
C ARG A 123 11.71 4.26 -16.47
N ILE A 124 11.98 3.00 -16.14
CA ILE A 124 11.87 2.52 -14.75
C ILE A 124 12.91 3.22 -13.88
N ALA A 125 14.17 3.33 -14.32
CA ALA A 125 15.22 4.03 -13.59
C ALA A 125 14.91 5.52 -13.39
N GLU A 126 14.41 6.22 -14.42
CA GLU A 126 13.96 7.62 -14.30
C GLU A 126 12.83 7.77 -13.29
N LEU A 127 11.85 6.85 -13.30
CA LEU A 127 10.72 6.87 -12.38
C LEU A 127 11.15 6.60 -10.95
N GLU A 128 12.10 5.67 -10.74
CA GLU A 128 12.71 5.41 -9.44
C GLU A 128 13.51 6.60 -8.92
N HIS A 129 14.27 7.26 -9.78
CA HIS A 129 15.00 8.49 -9.45
C HIS A 129 14.04 9.60 -9.03
N ALA A 130 12.99 9.88 -9.82
CA ALA A 130 11.99 10.89 -9.52
C ALA A 130 11.22 10.58 -8.21
N LYS A 131 10.94 9.30 -7.95
CA LYS A 131 10.36 8.87 -6.65
C LYS A 131 11.31 9.16 -5.50
N LYS A 132 12.60 8.87 -5.66
CA LYS A 132 13.64 9.13 -4.65
C LYS A 132 13.76 10.64 -4.36
N GLU A 133 13.82 11.48 -5.39
CA GLU A 133 13.88 12.94 -5.25
C GLU A 133 12.63 13.53 -4.56
N ARG A 134 11.45 13.03 -4.93
CA ARG A 134 10.22 13.43 -4.25
C ARG A 134 10.25 13.03 -2.78
N ARG A 135 10.75 11.82 -2.47
CA ARG A 135 10.85 11.32 -1.10
C ARG A 135 11.86 12.13 -0.29
N THR A 136 13.04 12.46 -0.83
CA THR A 136 14.04 13.29 -0.14
C THR A 136 13.51 14.69 0.14
N THR A 137 12.73 15.26 -0.79
CA THR A 137 12.07 16.55 -0.58
C THR A 137 11.07 16.48 0.58
N ILE A 138 10.20 15.46 0.61
CA ILE A 138 9.24 15.24 1.69
C ILE A 138 9.98 15.09 3.03
N ILE A 139 10.99 14.22 3.08
CA ILE A 139 11.81 13.98 4.27
C ILE A 139 12.44 15.29 4.77
N SER A 140 13.06 16.08 3.89
CA SER A 140 13.63 17.39 4.25
C SER A 140 12.59 18.31 4.88
N THR A 141 11.39 18.42 4.31
CA THR A 141 10.33 19.26 4.90
C THR A 141 9.86 18.74 6.26
N ILE A 142 9.91 17.43 6.46
CA ILE A 142 9.60 16.80 7.75
C ILE A 142 10.70 17.11 8.76
N HIS A 143 11.99 17.10 8.39
CA HIS A 143 13.09 17.49 9.28
C HIS A 143 12.95 18.93 9.77
N ASP A 144 12.59 19.86 8.87
CA ASP A 144 12.37 21.27 9.22
C ASP A 144 11.23 21.41 10.24
N TYR A 145 10.08 20.79 9.94
CA TYR A 145 8.93 20.75 10.84
C TYR A 145 9.26 20.12 12.20
N THR A 146 9.99 19.00 12.18
CA THR A 146 10.39 18.27 13.39
C THR A 146 11.31 19.10 14.24
N THR A 147 12.30 19.76 13.64
CA THR A 147 13.20 20.68 14.35
C THR A 147 12.40 21.81 15.00
N TYR A 148 11.48 22.42 14.25
CA TYR A 148 10.67 23.52 14.75
C TYR A 148 9.77 23.13 15.94
N ILE A 149 9.11 21.97 15.88
CA ILE A 149 8.17 21.53 16.93
C ILE A 149 8.87 20.84 18.10
N MET A 150 9.95 20.10 17.84
CA MET A 150 10.52 19.18 18.82
C MET A 150 11.80 19.66 19.50
N ALA A 151 12.42 20.75 19.03
CA ALA A 151 13.64 21.29 19.64
C ALA A 151 13.45 21.71 21.12
N GLU A 152 12.23 22.04 21.55
CA GLU A 152 11.97 22.37 22.96
C GLU A 152 11.91 21.15 23.89
N PHE A 153 11.73 19.95 23.33
CA PHE A 153 11.54 18.71 24.06
C PHE A 153 12.76 17.77 24.02
N PHE A 154 13.66 17.95 23.05
CA PHE A 154 14.83 17.09 22.85
C PHE A 154 16.14 17.84 23.02
N THR A 155 17.19 17.10 23.35
CA THR A 155 18.56 17.59 23.14
C THR A 155 18.90 17.51 21.66
N LYS A 156 20.06 18.06 21.28
CA LYS A 156 20.51 18.01 19.88
C LYS A 156 20.67 16.57 19.39
N GLU A 157 21.21 15.70 20.24
CA GLU A 157 21.49 14.29 19.94
C GLU A 157 20.20 13.48 19.79
N GLU A 158 19.21 13.74 20.65
CA GLU A 158 17.88 13.11 20.57
C GLU A 158 17.11 13.58 19.33
N LEU A 159 17.28 14.85 18.94
CA LEU A 159 16.68 15.39 17.71
C LEU A 159 17.32 14.79 16.45
N GLU A 160 18.64 14.63 16.43
CA GLU A 160 19.37 13.94 15.35
C GLU A 160 18.93 12.48 15.25
N THR A 161 18.78 11.79 16.39
CA THR A 161 18.25 10.42 16.42
C THR A 161 16.79 10.36 15.91
N LEU A 162 15.97 11.38 16.19
CA LEU A 162 14.61 11.47 15.66
C LEU A 162 14.59 11.64 14.14
N HIS A 163 15.52 12.43 13.61
CA HIS A 163 15.73 12.59 12.18
C HIS A 163 16.10 11.27 11.51
N GLU A 164 17.08 10.53 12.06
CA GLU A 164 17.44 9.19 11.57
C GLU A 164 16.26 8.22 11.60
N ASN A 165 15.47 8.22 12.67
CA ASN A 165 14.28 7.38 12.79
C ASN A 165 13.20 7.73 11.75
N ILE A 166 13.02 9.02 11.43
CA ILE A 166 12.09 9.47 10.38
C ILE A 166 12.57 9.01 9.00
N GLU A 167 13.87 9.07 8.73
CA GLU A 167 14.44 8.54 7.50
C GLU A 167 14.21 7.02 7.40
N ALA A 168 14.53 6.29 8.47
CA ALA A 168 14.30 4.85 8.54
C ALA A 168 12.81 4.50 8.35
N LEU A 169 11.88 5.28 8.94
CA LEU A 169 10.44 5.13 8.75
C LEU A 169 10.05 5.35 7.29
N ALA A 170 10.57 6.41 6.70
CA ALA A 170 10.33 6.71 5.31
C ALA A 170 10.78 5.53 4.45
N TYR A 171 11.96 4.95 4.65
CA TYR A 171 12.44 3.80 3.88
C TYR A 171 11.89 2.42 4.31
N GLY A 172 11.08 2.35 5.37
CA GLY A 172 10.50 1.09 5.85
C GLY A 172 11.47 0.20 6.64
N GLN A 173 12.52 0.78 7.21
CA GLN A 173 13.63 0.10 7.88
C GLN A 173 13.46 0.15 9.41
N GLN A 174 12.47 -0.57 9.94
CA GLN A 174 12.13 -0.50 11.38
C GLN A 174 13.25 -1.02 12.28
N GLU A 175 14.10 -1.90 11.77
CA GLU A 175 15.27 -2.46 12.44
C GLU A 175 16.33 -1.40 12.82
N LEU A 176 16.33 -0.25 12.15
CA LEU A 176 17.28 0.83 12.40
C LEU A 176 16.81 1.80 13.49
N TYR A 177 15.62 1.61 14.05
CA TYR A 177 15.08 2.53 15.04
C TYR A 177 15.87 2.53 16.34
N LYS A 178 16.25 3.74 16.74
CA LYS A 178 16.92 3.99 18.01
C LYS A 178 15.90 4.54 19.02
N PRO A 179 16.01 4.16 20.31
CA PRO A 179 15.16 4.74 21.34
C PRO A 179 15.47 6.22 21.51
N ILE A 180 14.43 7.01 21.80
CA ILE A 180 14.52 8.46 22.00
C ILE A 180 13.76 8.83 23.27
N ARG A 181 14.29 9.77 24.05
CA ARG A 181 13.65 10.25 25.27
C ARG A 181 13.60 11.77 25.30
N SER A 182 12.41 12.31 25.57
CA SER A 182 12.26 13.74 25.83
C SER A 182 12.99 14.13 27.11
N ARG A 183 13.38 15.39 27.23
CA ARG A 183 14.02 15.92 28.42
C ARG A 183 13.14 15.74 29.66
N GLU A 184 13.79 15.56 30.81
CA GLU A 184 13.09 15.31 32.09
C GLU A 184 12.36 16.55 32.62
N ASP A 185 12.89 17.75 32.32
CA ASP A 185 12.33 19.04 32.70
C ASP A 185 11.10 19.40 31.86
N ASN A 186 11.04 18.96 30.61
CA ASN A 186 9.95 19.23 29.68
C ASN A 186 9.53 17.96 28.92
N PRO A 187 8.79 17.04 29.57
CA PRO A 187 8.35 15.82 28.91
C PRO A 187 7.25 16.09 27.88
N ILE A 188 7.32 15.39 26.74
CA ILE A 188 6.28 15.50 25.70
C ILE A 188 4.97 14.90 26.22
N LYS A 189 3.90 15.70 26.16
CA LYS A 189 2.55 15.24 26.54
C LYS A 189 1.97 14.33 25.47
N SER A 190 1.24 13.28 25.88
CA SER A 190 0.67 12.28 24.95
C SER A 190 -0.19 12.86 23.82
N PRO A 191 -1.04 13.90 24.03
CA PRO A 191 -1.77 14.51 22.93
C PRO A 191 -0.84 15.13 21.87
N ALA A 192 0.19 15.86 22.28
CA ALA A 192 1.15 16.50 21.39
C ALA A 192 1.92 15.46 20.57
N LEU A 193 2.35 14.36 21.22
CA LEU A 193 3.03 13.26 20.53
C LEU A 193 2.15 12.60 19.47
N ARG A 194 0.86 12.35 19.76
CA ARG A 194 -0.08 11.80 18.76
C ARG A 194 -0.29 12.75 17.59
N HIS A 195 -0.44 14.05 17.85
CA HIS A 195 -0.56 15.05 16.79
C HIS A 195 0.70 15.13 15.93
N PHE A 196 1.87 15.05 16.55
CA PHE A 196 3.13 14.98 15.81
C PHE A 196 3.17 13.74 14.92
N ALA A 197 2.97 12.54 15.49
CA ALA A 197 2.99 11.29 14.73
C ALA A 197 2.00 11.31 13.55
N TRP A 198 0.80 11.86 13.75
CA TRP A 198 -0.18 12.06 12.68
C TRP A 198 0.36 12.98 11.57
N ASN A 199 0.94 14.13 11.92
CA ASN A 199 1.49 15.08 10.93
C ASN A 199 2.69 14.52 10.15
N ILE A 200 3.45 13.59 10.73
CA ILE A 200 4.50 12.86 10.02
C ILE A 200 3.86 11.86 9.06
N GLY A 201 2.92 11.04 9.55
CA GLY A 201 2.23 10.03 8.76
C GLY A 201 1.43 10.58 7.59
N GLU A 202 0.83 11.77 7.70
CA GLU A 202 0.10 12.41 6.59
C GLU A 202 1.01 12.90 5.45
N ARG A 203 2.31 13.08 5.71
CA ARG A 203 3.27 13.58 4.72
C ARG A 203 4.03 12.47 4.01
N LEU A 204 4.25 11.34 4.68
CA LEU A 204 4.92 10.16 4.15
C LEU A 204 3.98 9.30 3.30
#